data_AF-X1PFQ9-F1
#
_entry.id   AF-X1PFQ9-F1
#
_cell.length_a   1.000
_cell.length_b   1.000
_cell.length_c   1.000
_cell.angle_alpha   90.00
_cell.angle_beta   90.00
_cell.angle_gamma   90.00
#
_symmetry.space_group_name_H-M   'P 1'
#
loop_
_entity.id
_entity.type
_entity.pdbx_description
1 polymer ?
#
loop_
_entity_poly.entity_id
_entity_poly.type
_entity_poly.pdbx_seq_one_letter_code
_entity_poly.pdbx_strand_id
1 'polypeptide(L)' 'MVKVKFCLDTNCTRFIYLADTRTIEVPKERCDVGAKAWGKPELEKWAEITRGADVIRVSGPSKELENVKVGDNVTI' A
#
# COMPACT_ATOMS: atom_id res chain seq x y z
N MET A 1 5.19 1.06 -16.50
CA MET A 1 4.25 1.89 -15.73
C MET A 1 3.03 1.06 -15.41
N VAL A 2 2.60 1.04 -14.16
CA VAL A 2 1.45 0.24 -13.69
C VAL A 2 0.53 1.12 -12.88
N LYS A 3 -0.79 0.97 -13.06
CA LYS A 3 -1.78 1.75 -12.33
C LYS A 3 -1.96 1.26 -10.90
N VAL A 4 -2.17 2.20 -9.99
CA VAL A 4 -2.55 1.94 -8.61
C VAL A 4 -4.02 1.60 -8.54
N LYS A 5 -4.34 0.41 -8.06
CA LYS A 5 -5.73 -0.07 -7.88
C LYS A 5 -6.31 0.45 -6.57
N PHE A 6 -5.57 0.33 -5.47
CA PHE A 6 -5.94 0.93 -4.18
C PHE A 6 -4.71 1.09 -3.28
N CYS A 7 -4.86 1.94 -2.27
CA CYS A 7 -3.92 2.03 -1.15
C CYS A 7 -4.59 1.50 0.12
N LEU A 8 -3.80 0.89 0.98
CA LEU A 8 -4.21 0.45 2.31
C LEU A 8 -3.14 0.84 3.32
N ASP A 9 -3.57 1.50 4.38
CA ASP A 9 -2.68 1.99 5.43
C ASP A 9 -2.83 1.15 6.70
N THR A 10 -1.70 0.71 7.24
CA THR A 10 -1.56 0.30 8.65
C THR A 10 -0.99 1.46 9.47
N ASN A 11 -0.78 1.21 10.75
CA ASN A 11 -0.13 2.14 11.66
C ASN A 11 1.24 2.59 11.12
N CYS A 12 2.10 1.67 10.69
CA CYS A 12 3.49 1.99 10.32
C CYS A 12 3.81 1.83 8.83
N THR A 13 2.89 1.28 8.03
CA THR A 13 3.18 0.87 6.65
C THR A 13 2.02 1.23 5.74
N ARG A 14 2.34 1.76 4.56
CA ARG A 14 1.41 1.97 3.45
C ARG A 14 1.62 0.87 2.42
N PHE A 15 0.55 0.18 2.07
CA PHE A 15 0.51 -0.80 1.00
C PHE A 15 -0.13 -0.16 -0.24
N ILE A 16 0.58 -0.24 -1.36
CA ILE A 16 0.11 0.27 -2.67
C ILE A 16 -0.13 -0.96 -3.55
N TYR A 17 -1.40 -1.30 -3.76
CA TYR A 17 -1.76 -2.44 -4.59
C TYR A 17 -1.95 -2.01 -6.04
N LEU A 18 -1.32 -2.73 -6.96
CA LEU A 18 -1.23 -2.36 -8.36
C LEU A 18 -2.19 -3.20 -9.22
N ALA A 19 -2.53 -2.68 -10.39
CA ALA A 19 -3.45 -3.32 -11.33
C ALA A 19 -2.90 -4.66 -11.88
N ASP A 20 -1.59 -4.87 -11.81
CA ASP A 20 -0.91 -6.11 -12.20
C ASP A 20 -0.71 -7.09 -11.04
N THR A 21 -1.42 -6.89 -9.92
CA THR A 21 -1.42 -7.75 -8.71
C THR A 21 -0.18 -7.68 -7.82
N ARG A 22 0.80 -6.84 -8.15
CA ARG A 22 1.93 -6.57 -7.26
C ARG A 22 1.54 -5.58 -6.17
N THR A 23 2.19 -5.70 -5.02
CA THR A 23 2.04 -4.76 -3.90
C THR A 23 3.36 -4.08 -3.61
N ILE A 24 3.37 -2.76 -3.42
CA ILE A 24 4.51 -2.04 -2.86
C ILE A 24 4.26 -1.81 -1.38
N GLU A 25 5.18 -2.29 -0.55
CA GLU A 25 5.18 -2.10 0.90
C GLU A 25 6.11 -0.94 1.25
N VAL A 26 5.53 0.17 1.72
CA VAL A 26 6.23 1.42 2.02
C VAL A 26 6.17 1.69 3.52
N PRO A 27 7.29 1.61 4.25
CA PRO A 27 7.29 2.04 5.65
C PRO A 27 7.03 3.54 5.71
N LYS A 28 6.19 3.97 6.64
CA LYS A 28 5.89 5.39 6.87
C LYS A 28 7.04 6.05 7.61
N GLU A 29 7.20 7.36 7.44
CA GLU A 29 8.16 8.13 8.25
C GLU A 29 7.85 8.04 9.75
N ARG A 30 6.57 7.93 10.11
CA ARG A 30 6.09 7.77 11.49
C ARG A 30 4.91 6.80 11.58
N CYS A 31 4.84 6.07 12.68
CA CYS A 31 3.69 5.23 12.98
C CYS A 31 2.51 6.06 13.49
N ASP A 32 1.32 5.83 12.95
CA ASP A 32 0.06 6.34 13.48
C ASP A 32 -0.37 5.50 14.69
N VAL A 33 -0.07 6.01 15.88
CA VAL A 33 -0.42 5.38 17.17
C VAL A 33 -1.92 5.46 17.49
N GLY A 34 -2.69 6.29 16.76
CA GLY A 34 -4.13 6.44 16.92
C GLY A 34 -4.96 5.67 15.88
N ALA A 35 -4.31 4.90 15.01
CA ALA A 35 -4.98 4.18 13.96
C ALA A 35 -5.99 3.18 14.52
N LYS A 36 -7.22 3.27 14.02
CA LYS A 36 -8.31 2.37 14.41
C LYS A 36 -8.09 0.99 13.82
N ALA A 37 -8.64 -0.02 14.49
CA ALA A 37 -8.73 -1.36 13.93
C ALA A 37 -9.47 -1.30 12.57
N TRP A 38 -8.98 -2.10 11.62
CA TRP A 38 -9.54 -2.18 10.28
C TRP A 38 -10.99 -2.64 10.27
N GLY A 39 -11.81 -1.93 9.51
CA GLY A 39 -13.17 -2.37 9.18
C GLY A 39 -13.19 -3.46 8.11
N LYS A 40 -14.39 -3.94 7.80
CA LYS A 40 -14.61 -4.93 6.73
C LYS A 40 -13.98 -4.51 5.38
N PRO A 41 -14.11 -3.26 4.89
CA PRO A 41 -13.54 -2.87 3.60
C PRO A 41 -12.01 -2.96 3.55
N GLU A 42 -11.34 -2.60 4.64
CA GLU A 42 -9.88 -2.69 4.78
C GLU A 42 -9.42 -4.15 4.85
N LEU A 43 -10.16 -5.01 5.56
CA LEU A 43 -9.89 -6.44 5.61
C LEU A 43 -10.07 -7.12 4.24
N GLU A 44 -11.03 -6.69 3.43
CA GLU A 44 -11.22 -7.20 2.06
C GLU A 44 -10.04 -6.81 1.15
N LYS A 45 -9.57 -5.55 1.25
CA LYS A 45 -8.35 -5.09 0.56
C LYS A 45 -7.11 -5.86 1.02
N TRP A 46 -6.99 -6.11 2.32
CA TRP A 46 -5.90 -6.91 2.88
C TRP A 46 -5.93 -8.35 2.34
N ALA A 47 -7.13 -8.94 2.22
CA ALA A 47 -7.31 -10.24 1.61
C ALA A 47 -6.95 -10.25 0.11
N GLU A 48 -7.12 -9.14 -0.61
CA GLU A 48 -6.62 -9.01 -1.99
C GLU A 48 -5.09 -8.92 -2.03
N ILE A 49 -4.49 -8.08 -1.19
CA ILE A 49 -3.02 -7.94 -1.10
C ILE A 49 -2.35 -9.29 -0.79
N THR A 50 -2.86 -10.02 0.20
CA THR A 50 -2.31 -11.32 0.63
C THR A 50 -2.53 -12.44 -0.37
N ARG A 51 -3.48 -12.29 -1.30
CA ARG A 51 -3.67 -13.18 -2.46
C ARG A 51 -2.78 -12.83 -3.65
N GLY A 52 -2.25 -11.60 -3.70
CA GLY A 52 -1.27 -11.17 -4.70
C GLY A 52 0.05 -11.96 -4.57
N ALA A 53 0.73 -12.15 -5.69
CA ALA A 53 1.90 -13.02 -5.75
C ALA A 53 3.19 -12.35 -5.26
N ASP A 54 3.35 -11.05 -5.49
CA ASP A 54 4.62 -10.34 -5.29
C ASP A 54 4.49 -9.07 -4.44
N VAL A 55 5.39 -8.96 -3.46
CA VAL A 55 5.54 -7.78 -2.60
C VAL A 55 6.91 -7.16 -2.80
N ILE A 56 6.91 -5.91 -3.28
CA ILE A 56 8.11 -5.09 -3.45
C ILE A 56 8.29 -4.27 -2.17
N ARG A 57 9.37 -4.53 -1.43
CA ARG A 57 9.69 -3.80 -0.20
C ARG A 57 10.69 -2.69 -0.51
N VAL A 58 10.33 -1.46 -0.20
CA VAL A 58 11.26 -0.33 -0.26
C VAL A 58 12.08 -0.26 1.04
N SER A 59 13.34 0.15 0.91
CA SER A 59 14.32 0.17 1.99
C SER A 59 14.05 1.20 3.09
N GLY A 60 13.15 2.15 2.85
CA GLY A 60 12.81 3.21 3.79
C GLY A 60 11.60 4.02 3.32
N PRO A 61 11.19 5.03 4.10
CA PRO A 61 10.09 5.90 3.72
C PRO A 61 10.40 6.62 2.41
N SER A 62 9.40 6.67 1.53
CA SER A 62 9.49 7.32 0.24
C SER A 62 8.39 8.35 0.12
N LYS A 63 8.79 9.65 0.09
CA LYS A 63 7.85 10.77 -0.09
C LYS A 63 7.06 10.67 -1.39
N GLU A 64 7.67 10.10 -2.43
CA GLU A 64 7.01 9.89 -3.72
C GLU A 64 5.87 8.88 -3.57
N LEU A 65 6.15 7.73 -2.96
CA LEU A 65 5.17 6.65 -2.78
C LEU A 65 4.12 6.94 -1.70
N GLU A 66 4.45 7.76 -0.69
CA GLU A 66 3.49 8.20 0.33
C GLU A 66 2.37 9.08 -0.25
N ASN A 67 2.66 9.85 -1.30
CA ASN A 67 1.70 10.75 -1.94
C ASN A 67 0.92 10.13 -3.10
N VAL A 68 1.24 8.87 -3.46
CA VAL A 68 0.56 8.14 -4.54
C VAL A 68 -0.92 7.94 -4.22
N LYS A 69 -1.76 8.18 -5.23
CA LYS A 69 -3.21 8.05 -5.18
C LYS A 69 -3.71 6.94 -6.10
N VAL A 70 -4.95 6.54 -5.88
CA VAL A 70 -5.64 5.59 -6.74
C VAL A 70 -5.75 6.14 -8.16
N GLY A 71 -5.38 5.33 -9.15
CA GLY A 71 -5.37 5.72 -10.56
C GLY A 71 -4.04 6.29 -11.06
N ASP A 72 -3.10 6.64 -10.17
CA ASP A 72 -1.76 7.08 -10.56
C ASP A 72 -1.00 5.95 -11.25
N ASN A 73 -0.07 6.32 -12.13
CA ASN A 73 0.86 5.38 -12.74
C ASN A 73 2.18 5.40 -11.98
N VAL A 74 2.64 4.23 -11.55
CA VAL A 74 3.92 4.06 -10.86
C VAL A 74 4.89 3.30 -11.77
N THR A 75 6.15 3.72 -11.74
CA THR A 75 7.28 2.99 -12.31
C THR A 75 8.06 2.38 -11.15
N ILE A 76 8.35 1.09 -11.24
CA ILE A 76 8.98 0.28 -10.20
C ILE A 76 10.15 -0.45 -10.82
#